data_AF-A0A962UUV4-F1
#
_entry.id   AF-A0A962UUV4-F1
#
_cell.length_a   1.000
_cell.length_b   1.000
_cell.length_c   1.000
_cell.angle_alpha   90.00
_cell.angle_beta   90.00
_cell.angle_gamma   90.00
#
_symmetry.space_group_name_H-M   'P 1'
#
loop_
_entity.id
_entity.type
_entity.pdbx_description
1 polymer ?
#
loop_
_entity_poly.entity_id
_entity_poly.type
_entity_poly.pdbx_seq_one_letter_code
_entity_poly.pdbx_strand_id
1 'polypeptide(L)'
;MMPRLFALFLLTSCALADQNDPRLNDLFEQLRSSPDPEASHHIESMIWAVWLSHDDPAIEQLLQQGISAMNQGDYPAAVELFSEITSRDANFAEGWNKRATVYYLQNDLTASMHDVQRTLALEPRHFGALAG
;
A
#
# COMPACT_ATOMS: atom_id res chain seq x y z
N MET A 1 -9.83 38.68 37.90
CA MET A 1 -8.98 38.91 36.71
C MET A 1 -7.99 37.76 36.61
N MET A 2 -8.29 36.75 35.78
CA MET A 2 -7.41 35.65 35.36
C MET A 2 -7.99 35.13 34.03
N PRO A 3 -7.32 35.30 32.87
CA PRO A 3 -7.81 34.70 31.64
C PRO A 3 -7.44 33.22 31.65
N ARG A 4 -8.46 32.34 31.59
CA ARG A 4 -8.22 30.92 31.32
C ARG A 4 -7.88 30.78 29.85
N LEU A 5 -6.63 30.43 29.58
CA LEU A 5 -6.11 30.05 28.28
C LEU A 5 -6.94 28.86 27.77
N PHE A 6 -7.71 29.06 26.70
CA PHE A 6 -8.39 27.96 26.02
C PHE A 6 -7.38 27.30 25.08
N ALA A 7 -6.84 26.15 25.49
CA ALA A 7 -5.99 25.35 24.63
C ALA A 7 -6.85 24.76 23.51
N LEU A 8 -6.65 25.24 22.28
CA LEU A 8 -7.23 24.68 21.08
C LEU A 8 -6.51 23.36 20.79
N PHE A 9 -7.13 22.24 21.17
CA PHE A 9 -6.67 20.91 20.77
C PHE A 9 -7.03 20.74 19.29
N LEU A 10 -6.08 21.00 18.40
CA LEU A 10 -6.19 20.58 17.00
C LEU A 10 -6.10 19.05 17.01
N LEU A 11 -7.25 18.39 16.96
CA LEU A 11 -7.33 17.02 16.45
C LEU A 11 -7.03 17.09 14.96
N THR A 12 -5.74 17.23 14.62
CA THR A 12 -5.27 16.75 13.33
C THR A 12 -5.54 15.27 13.35
N SER A 13 -6.65 14.86 12.74
CA SER A 13 -6.79 13.52 12.22
C SER A 13 -5.54 13.30 11.38
N CYS A 14 -4.53 12.66 11.97
CA CYS A 14 -3.59 11.89 11.17
C CYS A 14 -4.51 10.94 10.42
N ALA A 15 -4.83 11.28 9.18
CA ALA A 15 -5.04 10.27 8.16
C ALA A 15 -3.85 9.33 8.35
N LEU A 16 -4.10 8.22 9.03
CA LEU A 16 -3.15 7.15 9.23
C LEU A 16 -2.72 6.79 7.82
N ALA A 17 -1.46 7.08 7.47
CA ALA A 17 -0.92 6.66 6.18
C ALA A 17 -1.20 5.16 6.05
N ASP A 18 -1.89 4.76 4.97
CA ASP A 18 -2.77 3.59 4.96
C ASP A 18 -2.09 2.22 5.16
N GLN A 19 -0.77 2.14 5.02
CA GLN A 19 -0.01 0.93 5.30
C GLN A 19 0.75 0.95 6.63
N ASN A 20 0.41 1.88 7.54
CA ASN A 20 0.82 1.83 8.94
C ASN A 20 -0.27 1.22 9.85
N ASP A 21 -1.15 0.39 9.29
CA ASP A 21 -2.20 -0.29 10.03
C ASP A 21 -1.59 -1.05 11.23
N PRO A 22 -2.08 -0.84 12.46
CA PRO A 22 -1.51 -1.44 13.66
C PRO A 22 -1.50 -2.99 13.62
N ARG A 23 -2.41 -3.61 12.86
CA ARG A 23 -2.45 -5.07 12.65
C ARG A 23 -1.17 -5.58 11.99
N LEU A 24 -0.52 -4.77 11.14
CA LEU A 24 0.69 -5.19 10.41
C LEU A 24 1.84 -5.49 11.36
N ASN A 25 1.99 -4.76 12.47
CA ASN A 25 3.08 -4.99 13.42
C ASN A 25 2.98 -6.41 14.02
N ASP A 26 1.82 -6.77 14.54
CA ASP A 26 1.58 -8.10 15.12
C ASP A 26 1.70 -9.20 14.06
N LEU A 27 1.23 -8.96 12.82
CA LEU A 27 1.35 -9.92 11.72
C LEU A 27 2.80 -10.15 11.33
N PHE A 28 3.63 -9.11 11.25
CA PHE A 28 5.06 -9.25 10.95
C PHE A 28 5.82 -9.97 12.08
N GLU A 29 5.48 -9.71 13.34
CA GLU A 29 6.05 -10.42 14.47
C GLU A 29 5.69 -11.92 14.45
N GLN A 30 4.44 -12.24 14.12
CA GLN A 30 3.99 -13.63 13.93
C GLN A 30 4.71 -14.29 12.76
N LEU A 31 4.79 -13.62 11.59
CA LEU A 31 5.48 -14.15 10.42
C LEU A 31 6.95 -14.47 10.71
N ARG A 32 7.63 -13.56 11.43
CA ARG A 32 9.05 -13.74 11.82
C ARG A 32 9.27 -14.91 12.77
N SER A 33 8.30 -15.20 13.64
CA SER A 33 8.42 -16.22 14.69
C SER A 33 7.83 -17.57 14.31
N SER A 34 7.10 -17.66 13.20
CA SER A 34 6.46 -18.90 12.73
C SER A 34 7.50 -19.92 12.23
N PRO A 35 7.57 -21.13 12.84
CA PRO A 35 8.40 -22.22 12.34
C PRO A 35 7.67 -23.09 11.29
N ASP A 36 6.38 -22.87 11.09
CA ASP A 36 5.51 -23.68 10.24
C ASP A 36 5.21 -22.98 8.90
N PRO A 37 5.53 -23.58 7.75
CA PRO A 37 5.27 -22.98 6.44
C PRO A 37 3.80 -22.68 6.17
N GLU A 38 2.87 -23.53 6.62
CA GLU A 38 1.43 -23.31 6.39
C GLU A 38 0.94 -22.08 7.15
N ALA A 39 1.30 -21.97 8.44
CA ALA A 39 1.02 -20.77 9.23
C ALA A 39 1.64 -19.51 8.62
N SER A 40 2.88 -19.57 8.12
CA SER A 40 3.54 -18.42 7.47
C SER A 40 2.77 -17.94 6.23
N HIS A 41 2.32 -18.86 5.36
CA HIS A 41 1.51 -18.49 4.20
C HIS A 41 0.16 -17.87 4.56
N HIS A 42 -0.46 -18.35 5.64
CA HIS A 42 -1.68 -17.73 6.14
C HIS A 42 -1.43 -16.30 6.61
N ILE A 43 -0.36 -16.07 7.37
CA ILE A 43 0.00 -14.73 7.87
C ILE A 43 0.37 -13.79 6.71
N GLU A 44 1.12 -14.26 5.72
CA GLU A 44 1.40 -13.51 4.48
C GLU A 44 0.11 -13.09 3.78
N SER A 45 -0.88 -13.98 3.70
CA SER A 45 -2.18 -13.69 3.10
C SER A 45 -2.95 -12.61 3.88
N MET A 46 -2.83 -12.60 5.20
CA MET A 46 -3.42 -11.54 6.04
C MET A 46 -2.72 -10.20 5.82
N ILE A 47 -1.40 -10.18 5.69
CA ILE A 47 -0.63 -8.96 5.39
C ILE A 47 -1.06 -8.41 4.03
N TRP A 48 -1.14 -9.26 3.00
CA TRP A 48 -1.67 -8.87 1.69
C TRP A 48 -3.08 -8.31 1.77
N ALA A 49 -3.97 -8.92 2.57
CA ALA A 49 -5.33 -8.42 2.73
C ALA A 49 -5.36 -7.01 3.32
N VAL A 50 -4.46 -6.69 4.26
CA VAL A 50 -4.33 -5.33 4.79
C VAL A 50 -3.78 -4.38 3.72
N TRP A 51 -2.71 -4.76 3.02
CA TRP A 51 -2.12 -3.91 1.96
C TRP A 51 -3.04 -3.66 0.77
N LEU A 52 -3.91 -4.59 0.43
CA LEU A 52 -4.89 -4.48 -0.65
C LEU A 52 -6.20 -3.79 -0.23
N SER A 53 -6.26 -3.24 0.99
CA SER A 53 -7.43 -2.53 1.51
C SER A 53 -7.16 -1.04 1.67
N HIS A 54 -8.21 -0.23 1.57
CA HIS A 54 -8.13 1.21 1.73
C HIS A 54 -9.45 1.74 2.31
N ASP A 55 -9.39 2.74 3.20
CA ASP A 55 -10.58 3.26 3.89
C ASP A 55 -11.54 4.04 2.97
N ASP A 56 -11.02 4.65 1.90
CA ASP A 56 -11.81 5.25 0.82
C ASP A 56 -12.29 4.18 -0.19
N PRO A 57 -13.61 3.90 -0.28
CA PRO A 57 -14.17 2.93 -1.22
C PRO A 57 -13.90 3.26 -2.69
N ALA A 58 -13.70 4.53 -3.04
CA ALA A 58 -13.38 4.92 -4.41
C ALA A 58 -11.96 4.49 -4.80
N ILE A 59 -11.01 4.60 -3.88
CA ILE A 59 -9.64 4.09 -4.09
C ILE A 59 -9.64 2.56 -4.10
N GLU A 60 -10.41 1.91 -3.23
CA GLU A 60 -10.54 0.44 -3.25
C GLU A 60 -11.13 -0.06 -4.58
N GLN A 61 -12.14 0.64 -5.13
CA GLN A 61 -12.69 0.32 -6.45
C GLN A 61 -11.65 0.51 -7.56
N LEU A 62 -10.89 1.61 -7.55
CA LEU A 62 -9.81 1.84 -8.52
C LEU A 62 -8.75 0.74 -8.44
N LEU A 63 -8.38 0.30 -7.23
CA LEU A 63 -7.41 -0.77 -7.01
C LEU A 63 -7.91 -2.08 -7.62
N GLN A 64 -9.16 -2.46 -7.36
CA GLN A 64 -9.77 -3.67 -7.92
C GLN A 64 -9.82 -3.62 -9.46
N GLN A 65 -10.20 -2.48 -10.03
CA GLN A 65 -10.23 -2.28 -11.48
C GLN A 65 -8.82 -2.36 -12.08
N GLY A 66 -7.84 -1.71 -11.46
CA GLY A 66 -6.45 -1.72 -11.91
C GLY A 66 -5.85 -3.12 -11.87
N ILE A 67 -6.10 -3.89 -10.81
CA ILE A 67 -5.68 -5.30 -10.70
C ILE A 67 -6.34 -6.13 -11.80
N SER A 68 -7.63 -5.90 -12.07
CA SER A 68 -8.33 -6.61 -13.14
C SER A 68 -7.74 -6.31 -14.52
N ALA A 69 -7.47 -5.04 -14.83
CA ALA A 69 -6.84 -4.61 -16.07
C ALA A 69 -5.43 -5.20 -16.23
N MET A 70 -4.62 -5.15 -15.17
CA MET A 70 -3.28 -5.76 -15.13
C MET A 70 -3.34 -7.27 -15.42
N ASN A 71 -4.25 -8.00 -14.77
CA ASN A 71 -4.42 -9.45 -14.97
C ASN A 71 -4.91 -9.81 -16.38
N GLN A 72 -5.61 -8.90 -17.05
CA GLN A 72 -6.06 -9.05 -18.43
C GLN A 72 -5.00 -8.66 -19.46
N GLY A 73 -3.85 -8.11 -19.02
CA GLY A 73 -2.79 -7.62 -19.90
C GLY A 73 -3.06 -6.23 -20.48
N ASP A 74 -4.12 -5.53 -20.04
CA ASP A 74 -4.39 -4.14 -20.40
C ASP A 74 -3.54 -3.20 -19.51
N TYR A 75 -2.23 -3.24 -19.77
CA TYR A 75 -1.26 -2.48 -19.01
C TYR A 75 -1.45 -0.95 -19.11
N PRO A 76 -1.80 -0.35 -20.27
CA PRO A 76 -2.12 1.07 -20.33
C PRO A 76 -3.25 1.47 -19.37
N ALA A 77 -4.37 0.73 -19.37
CA ALA A 77 -5.48 1.01 -18.45
C ALA A 77 -5.07 0.81 -16.98
N ALA A 78 -4.29 -0.23 -16.68
CA ALA A 78 -3.79 -0.48 -15.33
C ALA A 78 -2.88 0.67 -14.83
N VAL A 79 -1.97 1.17 -15.67
CA VAL A 79 -1.13 2.33 -15.32
C VAL A 79 -1.96 3.57 -15.05
N GLU A 80 -2.99 3.85 -15.85
CA GLU A 80 -3.89 5.01 -15.63
C GLU A 80 -4.61 4.89 -14.28
N LEU A 81 -5.21 3.73 -14.00
CA LEU A 81 -5.94 3.47 -12.75
C LEU A 81 -5.02 3.57 -11.52
N PHE A 82 -3.85 2.93 -11.54
CA PHE A 82 -2.91 3.03 -10.42
C PHE A 82 -2.30 4.43 -10.30
N SER A 83 -2.15 5.17 -11.41
CA SER A 83 -1.70 6.56 -11.35
C SER A 83 -2.72 7.46 -10.69
N GLU A 84 -4.01 7.25 -10.97
CA GLU A 84 -5.09 7.94 -10.29
C GLU A 84 -5.06 7.67 -8.77
N ILE A 85 -4.84 6.41 -8.37
CA ILE A 85 -4.66 6.06 -6.95
C ILE A 85 -3.50 6.85 -6.34
N THR A 86 -2.30 6.81 -6.93
CA THR A 86 -1.14 7.52 -6.40
C THR A 86 -1.29 9.05 -6.39
N SER A 87 -2.18 9.59 -7.22
CA SER A 87 -2.52 11.02 -7.24
C SER A 87 -3.55 11.40 -6.17
N ARG A 88 -4.48 10.48 -5.85
CA ARG A 88 -5.52 10.69 -4.83
C ARG A 88 -4.96 10.46 -3.42
N ASP A 89 -4.15 9.41 -3.26
CA ASP A 89 -3.39 9.14 -2.05
C ASP A 89 -1.95 8.76 -2.38
N ALA A 90 -1.04 9.74 -2.21
CA ALA A 90 0.38 9.54 -2.42
C ALA A 90 1.06 8.71 -1.33
N ASN A 91 0.38 8.44 -0.20
CA ASN A 91 0.88 7.64 0.91
C ASN A 91 0.41 6.19 0.85
N PHE A 92 -0.42 5.81 -0.15
CA PHE A 92 -0.81 4.43 -0.37
C PHE A 92 0.29 3.61 -1.05
N ALA A 93 1.06 2.84 -0.27
CA ALA A 93 2.18 2.10 -0.86
C ALA A 93 1.73 1.06 -1.90
N GLU A 94 0.58 0.40 -1.74
CA GLU A 94 0.12 -0.60 -2.72
C GLU A 94 -0.19 0.02 -4.09
N GLY A 95 -0.69 1.26 -4.13
CA GLY A 95 -0.89 1.97 -5.39
C GLY A 95 0.41 2.11 -6.20
N TRP A 96 1.51 2.43 -5.51
CA TRP A 96 2.84 2.48 -6.10
C TRP A 96 3.35 1.08 -6.47
N ASN A 97 3.21 0.08 -5.59
CA ASN A 97 3.66 -1.29 -5.84
C ASN A 97 2.98 -1.93 -7.07
N LYS A 98 1.66 -1.73 -7.20
CA LYS A 98 0.90 -2.24 -8.34
C LYS A 98 1.31 -1.55 -9.63
N ARG A 99 1.50 -0.22 -9.62
CA ARG A 99 2.00 0.49 -10.81
C ARG A 99 3.42 0.06 -11.18
N ALA A 100 4.29 -0.14 -10.18
CA ALA A 100 5.64 -0.67 -10.37
C ALA A 100 5.64 -2.03 -11.08
N THR A 101 4.73 -2.91 -10.67
CA THR A 101 4.52 -4.24 -11.28
C THR A 101 4.12 -4.10 -12.75
N VAL A 102 3.19 -3.20 -13.07
CA VAL A 102 2.77 -2.99 -14.46
C VAL A 102 3.91 -2.42 -15.31
N TYR A 103 4.68 -1.45 -14.79
CA TYR A 103 5.85 -0.93 -15.50
C TYR A 103 6.90 -2.01 -15.75
N TYR A 104 7.13 -2.91 -14.78
CA TYR A 104 7.99 -4.07 -14.96
C TYR A 104 7.48 -4.98 -16.10
N LEU A 105 6.18 -5.29 -16.12
CA LEU A 105 5.55 -6.08 -17.18
C LEU A 105 5.62 -5.43 -18.57
N GLN A 106 5.71 -4.09 -18.62
CA GLN A 106 5.94 -3.31 -19.84
C GLN A 106 7.42 -3.13 -20.19
N ASN A 107 8.34 -3.70 -19.41
CA ASN A 107 9.79 -3.54 -19.53
C ASN A 107 10.29 -2.08 -19.34
N ASP A 108 9.49 -1.23 -18.69
CA ASP A 108 9.91 0.09 -18.22
C ASP A 108 10.51 -0.02 -16.80
N LEU A 109 11.74 -0.52 -16.75
CA LEU A 109 12.44 -0.78 -15.49
C LEU A 109 12.77 0.51 -14.73
N THR A 110 12.85 1.65 -15.41
CA THR A 110 13.15 2.94 -14.76
C THR A 110 11.95 3.43 -13.97
N ALA A 111 10.76 3.43 -14.59
CA ALA A 111 9.53 3.79 -13.92
C ALA A 111 9.18 2.79 -12.80
N SER A 112 9.38 1.49 -13.04
CA SER A 112 9.18 0.44 -12.04
C SER A 112 10.06 0.68 -10.80
N MET A 113 11.37 0.90 -10.99
CA MET A 113 12.30 1.13 -9.88
C MET A 113 11.93 2.38 -9.05
N HIS A 114 11.50 3.46 -9.70
CA HIS A 114 11.04 4.66 -9.01
C HIS A 114 9.85 4.35 -8.09
N ASP A 115 8.87 3.60 -8.57
CA ASP A 115 7.69 3.25 -7.80
C ASP A 115 7.98 2.21 -6.71
N VAL A 116 8.93 1.28 -6.93
CA VAL A 116 9.45 0.39 -5.86
C VAL A 116 10.10 1.21 -4.75
N GLN A 117 10.92 2.21 -5.10
CA GLN A 117 11.54 3.09 -4.10
C GLN A 117 10.49 3.84 -3.28
N ARG A 118 9.43 4.32 -3.93
CA ARG A 118 8.33 4.99 -3.23
C ARG A 118 7.56 4.02 -2.33
N THR A 119 7.29 2.80 -2.79
CA THR A 119 6.65 1.74 -2.00
C THR A 119 7.46 1.47 -0.74
N LEU A 120 8.77 1.23 -0.86
CA LEU A 120 9.64 0.90 0.28
C LEU A 120 9.91 2.09 1.21
N ALA A 121 9.78 3.32 0.71
CA ALA A 121 9.82 4.52 1.56
C ALA A 121 8.57 4.64 2.45
N LEU A 122 7.43 4.08 2.02
CA LEU A 122 6.15 4.10 2.73
C LEU A 122 5.98 2.87 3.63
N GLU A 123 6.33 1.67 3.13
CA GLU A 123 6.33 0.41 3.87
C GLU A 123 7.66 -0.35 3.63
N PRO A 124 8.68 -0.15 4.48
CA PRO A 124 9.98 -0.80 4.33
C PRO A 124 9.97 -2.33 4.41
N ARG A 125 8.91 -2.93 4.97
CA ARG A 125 8.72 -4.39 5.10
C ARG A 125 7.92 -4.96 3.94
N HIS A 126 7.67 -4.19 2.88
CA HIS A 126 6.84 -4.60 1.75
C HIS A 126 7.51 -5.71 0.93
N PHE A 127 7.30 -6.97 1.32
CA PHE A 127 7.99 -8.11 0.71
C PHE A 127 7.64 -8.32 -0.78
N GLY A 128 6.48 -7.84 -1.26
CA GLY A 128 6.18 -7.76 -2.69
C GLY A 128 7.22 -6.95 -3.47
N ALA A 129 7.35 -5.66 -3.14
CA ALA A 129 8.38 -4.78 -3.70
C ALA A 129 9.83 -5.23 -3.44
N LEU A 130 10.12 -5.91 -2.32
CA LEU A 130 11.47 -6.45 -2.05
C LEU A 130 11.82 -7.65 -2.94
N ALA A 131 10.82 -8.40 -3.43
CA ALA A 131 11.04 -9.58 -4.26
C ALA A 131 11.41 -9.23 -5.71
N GLY A 132 11.10 -8.02 -6.18
CA GLY A 132 11.44 -7.53 -7.52
C GLY A 132 10.25 -6.88 -8.23
#